data_AF-A0A7C7QT92-F1
#
_entry.id   AF-A0A7C7QT92-F1
#
_cell.length_a   1.000
_cell.length_b   1.000
_cell.length_c   1.000
_cell.angle_alpha   90.00
_cell.angle_beta   90.00
_cell.angle_gamma   90.00
#
_symmetry.space_group_name_H-M   'P 1'
#
loop_
_entity.id
_entity.type
_entity.pdbx_description
1 polymer ?
#
loop_
_entity_poly.entity_id
_entity_poly.type
_entity_poly.pdbx_seq_one_letter_code
_entity_poly.pdbx_strand_id
1 'polypeptide(L)'
;MHKFYFFVYLFFFFFFLLLFLYILSPFIKPILWAIVLGIVVYPLYNVLKKRIKSENLASLLVVLLVLIVIVIPLSIIAVITTQQIILFSVKVINFTQNHSWSQQ
;
A
#
# COMPACT_ATOMS: atom_id res chain seq x y z
N MET A 1 44.09 -4.77 19.67
CA MET A 1 42.77 -4.97 20.30
C MET A 1 41.68 -4.01 19.77
N HIS A 2 41.87 -2.68 19.70
CA HIS A 2 40.82 -1.75 19.21
C HIS A 2 40.34 -1.94 17.77
N LYS A 3 41.24 -2.34 16.85
CA LYS A 3 40.90 -2.53 15.43
C LYS A 3 39.90 -3.68 15.18
N PHE A 4 39.86 -4.66 16.07
CA PHE A 4 38.94 -5.80 15.97
C PHE A 4 37.49 -5.37 16.26
N TYR A 5 37.26 -4.61 17.33
CA TYR A 5 35.94 -4.06 17.67
C TYR A 5 35.38 -3.16 16.58
N PHE A 6 36.24 -2.35 15.94
CA PHE A 6 35.85 -1.51 14.81
C PHE A 6 35.34 -2.34 13.62
N PHE A 7 36.03 -3.43 13.28
CA PHE A 7 35.65 -4.30 12.18
C PHE A 7 34.33 -5.04 12.46
N VAL A 8 34.13 -5.50 13.70
CA VAL A 8 32.88 -6.15 14.14
C VAL A 8 31.70 -5.17 14.08
N TYR A 9 31.88 -3.93 14.54
CA TYR A 9 30.84 -2.91 14.47
C TYR A 9 30.47 -2.58 13.02
N LEU A 10 31.47 -2.47 12.13
CA LEU A 10 31.24 -2.18 10.72
C LEU A 10 30.49 -3.32 10.01
N PHE A 11 30.83 -4.58 10.32
CA PHE A 11 30.11 -5.75 9.80
C PHE A 11 28.65 -5.74 10.24
N PHE A 12 28.39 -5.50 11.53
CA PHE A 12 27.03 -5.44 12.07
C PHE A 12 26.22 -4.30 11.45
N PHE A 13 26.83 -3.12 11.29
CA PHE A 13 26.20 -1.98 10.63
C PHE A 13 25.80 -2.31 9.19
N PHE A 14 26.72 -2.90 8.41
CA PHE A 14 26.46 -3.24 7.02
C PHE A 14 25.40 -4.34 6.90
N PHE A 15 25.43 -5.34 7.78
CA PHE A 15 24.41 -6.39 7.85
C PHE A 15 23.01 -5.80 8.13
N PHE A 16 22.89 -4.90 9.11
CA PHE A 16 21.63 -4.22 9.41
C PHE A 16 21.16 -3.33 8.25
N LEU A 17 22.09 -2.62 7.60
CA LEU A 17 21.77 -1.78 6.45
C LEU A 17 21.21 -2.60 5.28
N LEU A 18 21.84 -3.74 4.96
CA LEU A 18 21.36 -4.65 3.92
C LEU A 18 19.99 -5.24 4.27
N LEU A 19 19.78 -5.64 5.52
CA LEU A 19 18.49 -6.19 5.98
C LEU A 19 17.38 -5.14 5.89
N PHE A 20 17.69 -3.89 6.25
CA PHE A 20 16.77 -2.77 6.11
C PHE A 20 16.39 -2.54 4.64
N LEU A 21 17.36 -2.52 3.73
CA LEU A 21 17.11 -2.37 2.29
C LEU A 21 16.28 -3.54 1.73
N TYR A 22 16.51 -4.75 2.21
CA TYR A 22 15.72 -5.92 1.82
C TYR A 22 14.24 -5.77 2.24
N ILE A 23 14.00 -5.31 3.46
CA ILE A 23 12.65 -5.02 3.94
C ILE A 23 12.01 -3.87 3.14
N LEU A 24 12.79 -2.87 2.71
CA LEU A 24 12.33 -1.74 1.90
C LEU A 24 12.01 -2.12 0.43
N SER A 25 12.57 -3.21 -0.09
CA SER A 25 12.37 -3.67 -1.47
C SER A 25 10.90 -3.66 -1.95
N PRO A 26 9.93 -4.26 -1.21
CA PRO A 26 8.52 -4.20 -1.60
C PRO A 26 7.89 -2.80 -1.52
N PHE A 27 8.47 -1.87 -0.76
CA PHE A 27 7.92 -0.52 -0.56
C PHE A 27 8.34 0.48 -1.63
N ILE A 28 9.37 0.19 -2.43
CA ILE A 28 9.83 1.09 -3.50
C ILE A 28 8.69 1.43 -4.47
N LYS A 29 7.89 0.42 -4.87
CA LYS A 29 6.77 0.62 -5.78
C LYS A 29 5.71 1.58 -5.19
N PRO A 30 5.15 1.35 -3.98
CA PRO A 30 4.29 2.31 -3.31
C PRO A 30 4.86 3.72 -3.17
N ILE A 31 6.15 3.86 -2.83
CA ILE A 31 6.81 5.17 -2.67
C ILE A 31 6.84 5.93 -3.99
N LEU A 32 7.20 5.27 -5.09
CA LEU A 32 7.18 5.88 -6.42
C LEU A 32 5.77 6.35 -6.79
N TRP A 33 4.74 5.54 -6.52
CA TRP A 33 3.36 5.93 -6.76
C TRP A 33 2.91 7.10 -5.88
N ALA A 34 3.35 7.17 -4.62
CA ALA A 34 3.07 8.31 -3.75
C ALA A 34 3.65 9.61 -4.30
N ILE A 35 4.87 9.57 -4.85
CA ILE A 35 5.50 10.73 -5.52
C ILE A 35 4.68 11.16 -6.74
N VAL A 36 4.30 10.21 -7.60
CA VAL A 36 3.46 10.48 -8.78
C VAL A 36 2.13 11.13 -8.37
N LEU A 37 1.44 10.58 -7.37
CA LEU A 37 0.20 11.14 -6.86
C LEU A 37 0.41 12.55 -6.27
N GLY A 38 1.49 12.77 -5.52
CA GLY A 38 1.82 14.11 -5.00
C GLY A 38 1.95 15.15 -6.11
N ILE A 39 2.62 14.79 -7.21
CA ILE A 39 2.78 15.67 -8.39
C ILE A 39 1.43 15.93 -9.07
N VAL A 40 0.62 14.89 -9.26
CA VAL A 40 -0.70 15.00 -9.91
C VAL A 40 -1.69 15.80 -9.06
N VAL A 41 -1.61 15.69 -7.73
CA VAL A 41 -2.49 16.39 -6.78
C VAL A 41 -2.02 17.83 -6.52
N TYR A 42 -0.74 18.14 -6.71
CA TYR A 42 -0.20 19.50 -6.52
C TYR A 42 -1.00 20.62 -7.20
N PRO A 43 -1.43 20.52 -8.49
CA PRO A 43 -2.28 21.55 -9.10
C PRO A 43 -3.61 21.75 -8.35
N LEU A 44 -4.21 20.68 -7.81
CA LEU A 44 -5.42 20.76 -7.00
C LEU A 44 -5.18 21.54 -5.71
N TYR A 45 -4.04 21.31 -5.05
CA TYR A 45 -3.62 22.11 -3.89
C TYR A 45 -3.49 23.60 -4.22
N ASN A 46 -2.91 23.93 -5.37
CA ASN A 46 -2.74 25.33 -5.78
C ASN A 46 -4.09 26.02 -6.08
N VAL A 47 -5.05 25.31 -6.67
CA VAL A 47 -6.42 25.82 -6.87
C VAL A 47 -7.13 26.06 -5.52
N LEU A 48 -6.98 25.14 -4.56
CA LEU A 48 -7.54 25.28 -3.22
C LEU A 48 -6.90 26.45 -2.45
N LYS A 49 -5.58 26.62 -2.56
CA LYS A 49 -4.85 27.75 -1.95
C LYS A 49 -5.34 29.10 -2.46
N LYS A 50 -5.76 29.20 -3.73
CA LYS A 50 -6.36 30.45 -4.27
C LYS A 50 -7.74 30.75 -3.69
N ARG A 51 -8.46 29.75 -3.19
CA ARG A 51 -9.81 29.90 -2.60
C ARG A 51 -9.76 30.08 -1.08
N ILE A 52 -8.72 29.55 -0.42
CA ILE A 52 -8.61 29.49 1.04
C ILE A 52 -7.42 30.31 1.51
N LYS A 53 -7.69 31.32 2.34
CA LYS A 53 -6.67 32.26 2.86
C LYS A 53 -5.61 31.60 3.77
N SER A 54 -5.96 30.49 4.42
CA SER A 54 -5.10 29.76 5.36
C SER A 54 -4.43 28.56 4.70
N GLU A 55 -3.10 28.54 4.70
CA GLU A 55 -2.28 27.48 4.09
C GLU A 55 -2.49 26.11 4.77
N ASN A 56 -2.70 26.11 6.10
CA ASN A 56 -2.95 24.90 6.89
C ASN A 56 -4.31 24.26 6.58
N LEU A 57 -5.35 25.06 6.33
CA LEU A 57 -6.66 24.52 5.97
C LEU A 57 -6.64 23.92 4.55
N ALA A 58 -5.92 24.58 3.62
CA ALA A 58 -5.77 24.07 2.26
C ALA A 58 -5.00 22.74 2.23
N SER A 59 -3.94 22.59 3.03
CA SER A 59 -3.17 21.33 3.08
C SER A 59 -3.98 20.21 3.70
N LEU A 60 -4.70 20.47 4.79
CA LEU A 60 -5.57 19.49 5.44
C LEU A 60 -6.66 18.96 4.49
N LEU A 61 -7.32 19.86 3.76
CA LEU A 61 -8.36 19.49 2.80
C LEU A 61 -7.83 18.64 1.64
N VAL A 62 -6.64 18.97 1.13
CA VAL A 62 -6.00 18.16 0.08
C VAL A 62 -5.63 16.79 0.60
N VAL A 63 -5.03 16.69 1.79
CA VAL A 63 -4.70 15.39 2.41
C VAL A 63 -5.96 14.55 2.59
N LEU A 64 -7.05 15.16 3.09
CA LEU A 64 -8.32 14.47 3.28
C LEU A 64 -8.93 14.00 1.95
N LEU A 65 -8.88 14.83 0.92
CA LEU A 65 -9.36 14.50 -0.42
C LEU A 65 -8.56 13.34 -1.02
N VAL A 66 -7.23 13.37 -0.93
CA VAL A 66 -6.37 12.27 -1.38
C VAL A 66 -6.67 10.99 -0.61
N LEU A 67 -6.85 11.07 0.72
CA LEU A 67 -7.26 9.93 1.54
C LEU A 67 -8.55 9.32 1.03
N ILE A 68 -9.58 10.14 0.80
CA ILE A 68 -10.87 9.69 0.28
C ILE A 68 -10.71 9.03 -1.10
N VAL A 69 -9.99 9.68 -2.01
CA VAL A 69 -9.76 9.18 -3.39
C VAL A 69 -8.98 7.87 -3.42
N ILE A 70 -8.13 7.58 -2.43
CA ILE A 70 -7.36 6.33 -2.36
C ILE A 70 -8.12 5.26 -1.57
N VAL A 71 -8.64 5.60 -0.39
CA VAL A 71 -9.26 4.65 0.54
C VAL A 71 -10.57 4.12 -0.02
N ILE A 72 -11.40 4.95 -0.66
CA ILE A 72 -12.68 4.50 -1.25
C ILE A 72 -12.47 3.41 -2.31
N PRO A 73 -11.68 3.61 -3.39
CA PRO A 73 -11.51 2.57 -4.40
C PRO A 73 -10.81 1.33 -3.85
N LEU A 74 -9.83 1.48 -2.94
CA LEU A 74 -9.22 0.33 -2.28
C LEU A 74 -10.23 -0.48 -1.48
N SER A 75 -11.14 0.19 -0.76
CA SER A 75 -12.20 -0.47 0.00
C SER A 75 -13.17 -1.20 -0.92
N ILE A 76 -13.56 -0.59 -2.03
CA ILE A 76 -14.42 -1.23 -3.05
C ILE A 76 -13.74 -2.49 -3.60
N ILE A 77 -12.47 -2.39 -4.00
CA ILE A 77 -11.70 -3.53 -4.53
C ILE A 77 -11.59 -4.64 -3.48
N ALA A 78 -11.32 -4.30 -2.22
CA ALA A 78 -11.22 -5.26 -1.14
C ALA A 78 -12.55 -6.00 -0.90
N VAL A 79 -13.67 -5.27 -0.89
CA VAL A 79 -15.01 -5.86 -0.74
C VAL A 79 -15.34 -6.77 -1.92
N ILE A 80 -15.13 -6.31 -3.16
CA ILE A 80 -15.41 -7.10 -4.36
C ILE A 80 -14.56 -8.37 -4.37
N THR A 81 -13.27 -8.27 -4.07
CA THR A 81 -12.35 -9.43 -4.03
C THR A 81 -12.78 -10.43 -2.97
N THR A 82 -13.14 -9.95 -1.78
CA THR A 82 -13.65 -10.81 -0.69
C THR A 82 -14.92 -11.54 -1.11
N GLN A 83 -15.86 -10.84 -1.74
CA GLN A 83 -17.10 -11.45 -2.26
C GLN A 83 -16.80 -12.50 -3.34
N GLN A 84 -15.88 -12.21 -4.26
CA GLN A 84 -15.46 -13.16 -5.30
C GLN A 84 -14.82 -14.41 -4.72
N ILE A 85 -13.96 -14.27 -3.71
CA ILE A 85 -13.33 -15.40 -3.02
C ILE A 85 -14.39 -16.30 -2.36
N ILE A 86 -15.38 -15.71 -1.68
CA ILE A 86 -16.47 -16.47 -1.05
C ILE A 86 -17.29 -17.22 -2.11
N LEU A 87 -17.71 -16.52 -3.18
CA LEU A 87 -18.50 -17.12 -4.26
C LEU A 87 -17.75 -18.25 -4.98
N PHE A 88 -16.45 -18.06 -5.23
CA PHE A 88 -15.61 -19.10 -5.79
C PHE A 88 -15.53 -20.31 -4.86
N SER A 89 -15.31 -20.10 -3.57
CA SER A 89 -15.22 -21.17 -2.57
C SER A 89 -16.53 -21.97 -2.49
N VAL A 90 -17.68 -21.29 -2.48
CA VAL A 90 -19.00 -21.93 -2.51
C VAL A 90 -19.22 -22.69 -3.81
N LYS A 91 -18.84 -22.12 -4.96
CA LYS A 91 -18.94 -22.80 -6.27
C LYS A 91 -18.09 -24.07 -6.30
N VAL A 92 -16.87 -24.04 -5.76
CA VAL A 92 -15.97 -25.21 -5.68
C VAL A 92 -16.59 -26.30 -4.80
N ILE A 93 -17.13 -25.95 -3.64
CA ILE A 93 -17.78 -26.91 -2.72
C ILE A 93 -19.03 -27.53 -3.36
N ASN A 94 -19.85 -26.71 -4.03
CA ASN A 94 -21.03 -27.21 -4.72
C ASN A 94 -20.66 -28.10 -5.90
N PHE A 95 -19.56 -27.82 -6.61
CA PHE A 95 -19.07 -28.66 -7.69
C PHE A 95 -18.65 -30.05 -7.17
N THR A 96 -17.92 -30.11 -6.06
CA THR A 96 -17.48 -31.39 -5.46
C THR A 96 -18.64 -32.20 -4.89
N GLN A 97 -19.61 -31.56 -4.24
CA GLN A 97 -20.81 -32.23 -3.72
C GLN A 97 -21.76 -32.68 -4.82
N ASN A 98 -21.90 -31.92 -5.90
CA ASN A 98 -22.80 -32.27 -7.00
C ASN A 98 -22.22 -33.39 -7.91
N HIS A 99 -20.90 -33.57 -7.95
CA HIS A 99 -20.25 -34.64 -8.73
C HIS A 99 -20.06 -35.96 -7.96
N SER A 100 -20.21 -35.97 -6.63
CA SER A 100 -20.05 -37.19 -5.83
C SER A 100 -21.25 -38.17 -5.88
N TRP A 101 -22.30 -37.85 -6.65
CA TRP A 101 -23.54 -38.65 -6.73
C TRP A 101 -23.87 -39.20 -8.13
N SER A 102 -22.97 -39.10 -9.13
CA SER A 102 -23.19 -39.64 -10.49
C SER A 102 -22.40 -40.92 -10.83
N GLN A 103 -21.71 -41.50 -9.83
CA GLN A 103 -20.83 -42.68 -10.00
C GLN A 103 -21.21 -43.84 -9.05
N GLN A 104 -22.45 -43.89 -8.56
CA GLN A 104 -23.04 -45.07 -7.93
C GLN A 104 -24.29 -45.51 -8.69
#